data_AF-A0A949Z958-F1
#
_entry.id   AF-A0A949Z958-F1
#
_cell.length_a   1.000
_cell.length_b   1.000
_cell.length_c   1.000
_cell.angle_alpha   90.00
_cell.angle_beta   90.00
_cell.angle_gamma   90.00
#
_symmetry.space_group_name_H-M   'P 1'
#
loop_
_entity.id
_entity.type
_entity.pdbx_description
1 polymer ?
#
loop_
_entity_poly.entity_id
_entity_poly.type
_entity_poly.pdbx_seq_one_letter_code
_entity_poly.pdbx_strand_id
1 'polypeptide(L)'
;MMTKLSEVSLDIGSLQAHYSSGSLTPAAVIREVYRRIRALSHYPIWIHLVPEEESMRAAEALHGTASHPLFGIPFAIKDNIDVANLPTTAGCPAYSYLPEKDATTVERLKKAGGILVGKTNMDQFATGLVGVRSPYGACSTVFHPEYISGGSSSGSAVAVAAGLVSFALGTDTAGSGRVPAAFNNIVGLKPTRSIVSAHGVVPACRSLDSISVFCLTAEDAESVLAVVAAYDREDPYSRHLPPAKAPAVTYRIGLPVPHDLEVVEAGYLALFRQAQERL
;
A
#
# COMPACT_ATOMS: atom_id res chain seq x y z
N MET A 1 -17.95 19.06 -18.90
CA MET A 1 -18.64 18.72 -17.63
C MET A 1 -17.58 18.63 -16.55
N MET A 2 -17.76 19.28 -15.39
CA MET A 2 -16.84 19.10 -14.26
C MET A 2 -17.04 17.70 -13.70
N THR A 3 -15.99 16.88 -13.68
CA THR A 3 -15.99 15.55 -13.05
C THR A 3 -16.36 15.71 -11.57
N LYS A 4 -17.32 14.93 -11.07
CA LYS A 4 -17.63 14.94 -9.64
C LYS A 4 -16.44 14.34 -8.88
N LEU A 5 -16.01 14.98 -7.80
CA LEU A 5 -14.91 14.51 -6.97
C LEU A 5 -15.12 13.07 -6.43
N SER A 6 -16.38 12.66 -6.26
CA SER A 6 -16.76 11.30 -5.89
C SER A 6 -16.46 10.24 -6.95
N GLU A 7 -16.30 10.64 -8.21
CA GLU A 7 -16.05 9.77 -9.37
C GLU A 7 -14.58 9.82 -9.82
N VAL A 8 -13.77 10.67 -9.19
CA VAL A 8 -12.34 10.81 -9.49
C VAL A 8 -11.61 9.57 -8.97
N SER A 9 -10.87 8.93 -9.88
CA SER A 9 -9.90 7.89 -9.57
C SER A 9 -8.80 8.47 -8.71
N LEU A 10 -8.38 7.72 -7.69
CA LEU A 10 -7.27 8.11 -6.84
C LEU A 10 -5.92 7.60 -7.35
N ASP A 11 -5.82 7.08 -8.58
CA ASP A 11 -4.51 6.75 -9.16
C ASP A 11 -3.63 8.00 -9.23
N ILE A 12 -2.32 7.81 -9.07
CA ILE A 12 -1.37 8.91 -8.88
C ILE A 12 -1.35 9.80 -10.13
N GLY A 13 -1.34 9.20 -11.32
CA GLY A 13 -1.33 9.92 -12.59
C GLY A 13 -2.54 10.84 -12.76
N SER A 14 -3.74 10.36 -12.49
CA SER A 14 -4.97 11.14 -12.56
C SER A 14 -4.97 12.31 -11.57
N LEU A 15 -4.59 12.07 -10.31
CA LEU A 15 -4.52 13.15 -9.31
C LEU A 15 -3.47 14.20 -9.68
N GLN A 16 -2.29 13.79 -10.15
CA GLN A 16 -1.25 14.71 -10.60
C GLN A 16 -1.71 15.58 -11.78
N ALA A 17 -2.44 15.02 -12.74
CA ALA A 17 -3.04 15.77 -13.84
C ALA A 17 -4.07 16.80 -13.35
N HIS A 18 -4.90 16.41 -12.38
CA HIS A 18 -5.87 17.31 -11.77
C HIS A 18 -5.21 18.45 -10.99
N TYR A 19 -4.18 18.16 -10.21
CA TYR A 19 -3.44 19.17 -9.46
C TYR A 19 -2.66 20.12 -10.38
N SER A 20 -2.04 19.58 -11.44
CA SER A 20 -1.28 20.39 -12.41
C SER A 20 -2.17 21.33 -13.22
N SER A 21 -3.41 20.93 -13.51
CA SER A 21 -4.40 21.77 -14.20
C SER A 21 -5.15 22.73 -13.25
N GLY A 22 -4.98 22.60 -11.94
CA GLY A 22 -5.73 23.33 -10.92
C GLY A 22 -7.21 22.96 -10.85
N SER A 23 -7.64 21.87 -11.51
CA SER A 23 -9.03 21.41 -11.49
C SER A 23 -9.44 20.78 -10.17
N LEU A 24 -8.48 20.27 -9.40
CA LEU A 24 -8.63 19.85 -8.01
C LEU A 24 -7.47 20.36 -7.16
N THR A 25 -7.65 20.37 -5.84
CA THR A 25 -6.59 20.65 -4.87
C THR A 25 -6.36 19.44 -3.96
N PRO A 26 -5.15 19.25 -3.40
CA PRO A 26 -4.89 18.22 -2.40
C PRO A 26 -5.89 18.28 -1.24
N ALA A 27 -6.17 19.47 -0.72
CA ALA A 27 -7.15 19.68 0.35
C ALA A 27 -8.57 19.22 -0.01
N ALA A 28 -9.01 19.41 -1.27
CA ALA A 28 -10.29 18.89 -1.73
C ALA A 28 -10.30 17.36 -1.76
N VAL A 29 -9.23 16.74 -2.27
CA VAL A 29 -9.09 15.28 -2.33
C VAL A 29 -9.04 14.66 -0.94
N ILE A 30 -8.30 15.24 0.00
CA ILE A 30 -8.27 14.74 1.39
C ILE A 30 -9.65 14.80 2.04
N ARG A 31 -10.40 15.89 1.89
CA ARG A 31 -11.77 15.98 2.39
C ARG A 31 -12.68 14.88 1.81
N GLU A 32 -12.53 14.60 0.52
CA GLU A 32 -13.26 13.50 -0.12
C GLU A 32 -12.84 12.13 0.42
N VAL A 33 -11.53 11.89 0.61
CA VAL A 33 -11.01 10.66 1.23
C VAL A 33 -11.65 10.42 2.59
N TYR A 34 -11.65 11.42 3.49
CA TYR A 34 -12.27 11.27 4.81
C TYR A 34 -13.80 11.09 4.73
N ARG A 35 -14.47 11.69 3.74
CA ARG A 35 -15.90 11.40 3.46
C ARG A 35 -16.11 9.94 3.07
N ARG A 36 -15.28 9.37 2.19
CA ARG A 36 -15.34 7.96 1.78
C ARG A 36 -15.05 7.03 2.97
N ILE A 37 -14.06 7.36 3.81
CA ILE A 37 -13.73 6.60 5.02
C ILE A 37 -14.93 6.57 5.98
N ARG A 38 -15.59 7.70 6.23
CA ARG A 38 -16.81 7.74 7.08
C ARG A 38 -17.92 6.84 6.53
N ALA A 39 -18.11 6.80 5.21
CA ALA A 39 -19.11 5.95 4.57
C ALA A 39 -18.82 4.44 4.73
N LEU A 40 -17.54 4.06 4.90
CA LEU A 40 -17.09 2.69 5.14
C LEU A 40 -16.66 2.44 6.60
N SER A 41 -17.14 3.25 7.54
CA SER A 41 -16.75 3.17 8.97
C SER A 41 -17.07 1.83 9.65
N HIS A 42 -18.00 1.05 9.10
CA HIS A 42 -18.33 -0.30 9.57
C HIS A 42 -17.31 -1.37 9.14
N TYR A 43 -16.44 -1.05 8.17
CA TYR A 43 -15.45 -1.97 7.63
C TYR A 43 -14.12 -1.82 8.40
N PRO A 44 -13.54 -2.91 8.96
CA PRO A 44 -12.38 -2.84 9.85
C PRO A 44 -11.07 -2.66 9.06
N ILE A 45 -10.95 -1.55 8.34
CA ILE A 45 -9.81 -1.20 7.47
C ILE A 45 -8.69 -0.55 8.27
N TRP A 46 -9.04 0.24 9.29
CA TRP A 46 -8.12 1.13 10.00
C TRP A 46 -7.96 0.71 11.46
N ILE A 47 -6.74 0.79 11.97
CA ILE A 47 -6.45 0.69 13.42
C ILE A 47 -6.34 2.10 14.00
N HIS A 48 -5.60 2.99 13.32
CA HIS A 48 -5.46 4.39 13.71
C HIS A 48 -5.62 5.29 12.48
N LEU A 49 -6.60 6.18 12.51
CA LEU A 49 -6.69 7.26 11.54
C LEU A 49 -5.89 8.46 12.04
N VAL A 50 -5.24 9.16 11.10
CA VAL A 50 -4.78 10.52 11.36
C VAL A 50 -6.03 11.41 11.50
N PRO A 51 -6.07 12.39 12.41
CA PRO A 51 -7.17 13.35 12.44
C PRO A 51 -7.30 14.09 11.09
N GLU A 52 -8.53 14.27 10.59
CA GLU A 52 -8.77 14.90 9.27
C GLU A 52 -8.10 16.28 9.20
N GLU A 53 -8.16 17.06 10.28
CA GLU A 53 -7.55 18.39 10.38
C GLU A 53 -6.03 18.35 10.19
N GLU A 54 -5.36 17.27 10.62
CA GLU A 54 -3.92 17.13 10.46
C GLU A 54 -3.54 16.78 9.02
N SER A 55 -4.24 15.83 8.38
CA SER A 55 -4.05 15.54 6.96
C SER A 55 -4.38 16.75 6.08
N MET A 56 -5.41 17.53 6.45
CA MET A 56 -5.78 18.76 5.76
C MET A 56 -4.71 19.83 5.89
N ARG A 57 -4.17 20.07 7.10
CA ARG A 57 -3.05 21.01 7.30
C ARG A 57 -1.82 20.60 6.48
N ALA A 58 -1.51 19.30 6.44
CA ALA A 58 -0.42 18.80 5.60
C ALA A 58 -0.67 19.09 4.11
N ALA A 59 -1.91 18.88 3.63
CA ALA A 59 -2.29 19.15 2.25
C ALA A 59 -2.26 20.65 1.89
N GLU A 60 -2.61 21.54 2.82
CA GLU A 60 -2.62 23.00 2.65
C GLU A 60 -1.21 23.61 2.72
N ALA A 61 -0.30 23.01 3.49
CA ALA A 61 1.10 23.43 3.60
C ALA A 61 1.94 23.09 2.37
N LEU A 62 1.42 22.26 1.44
CA LEU A 62 2.11 21.91 0.21
C LEU A 62 2.10 23.07 -0.78
N HIS A 63 3.29 23.49 -1.19
CA HIS A 63 3.51 24.48 -2.23
C HIS A 63 4.58 23.98 -3.21
N GLY A 64 4.46 24.33 -4.49
CA GLY A 64 5.42 23.94 -5.53
C GLY A 64 5.24 22.49 -6.00
N THR A 65 4.31 22.26 -6.94
CA THR A 65 4.01 20.94 -7.53
C THR A 65 5.22 20.29 -8.20
N ALA A 66 6.15 21.07 -8.74
CA ALA A 66 7.30 20.57 -9.51
C ALA A 66 8.39 19.87 -8.67
N SER A 67 8.39 20.03 -7.34
CA SER A 67 9.46 19.51 -6.45
C SER A 67 9.10 18.23 -5.69
N HIS A 68 7.88 17.71 -5.84
CA HIS A 68 7.36 16.63 -5.00
C HIS A 68 6.77 15.49 -5.85
N PRO A 69 7.44 14.34 -5.96
CA PRO A 69 6.96 13.20 -6.75
C PRO A 69 5.59 12.66 -6.33
N LEU A 70 5.18 12.87 -5.08
CA LEU A 70 3.89 12.45 -4.53
C LEU A 70 3.09 13.64 -4.00
N PHE A 71 3.21 14.81 -4.63
CA PHE A 71 2.53 16.04 -4.21
C PHE A 71 1.03 15.83 -3.96
N GLY A 72 0.61 15.90 -2.69
CA GLY A 72 -0.79 15.83 -2.30
C GLY A 72 -1.44 14.46 -2.49
N ILE A 73 -0.65 13.40 -2.65
CA ILE A 73 -1.15 12.04 -2.88
C ILE A 73 -1.48 11.39 -1.53
N PRO A 74 -2.75 11.01 -1.26
CA PRO A 74 -3.15 10.34 -0.03
C PRO A 74 -2.62 8.91 0.04
N PHE A 75 -2.03 8.53 1.17
CA PHE A 75 -1.52 7.17 1.38
C PHE A 75 -1.82 6.62 2.77
N ALA A 76 -1.86 5.30 2.85
CA ALA A 76 -1.99 4.56 4.10
C ALA A 76 -0.75 3.71 4.36
N ILE A 77 -0.54 3.30 5.61
CA ILE A 77 0.55 2.40 5.96
C ILE A 77 0.08 1.29 6.89
N LYS A 78 0.59 0.08 6.70
CA LYS A 78 0.28 -1.04 7.59
C LYS A 78 0.73 -0.75 9.02
N ASP A 79 -0.07 -1.16 10.00
CA ASP A 79 0.15 -0.83 11.41
C ASP A 79 1.45 -1.40 12.03
N ASN A 80 2.21 -2.23 11.33
CA ASN A 80 3.55 -2.66 11.75
C ASN A 80 4.69 -1.77 11.22
N ILE A 81 4.37 -0.62 10.63
CA ILE A 81 5.33 0.37 10.13
C ILE A 81 5.19 1.62 11.00
N ASP A 82 6.32 2.12 11.50
CA ASP A 82 6.35 3.25 12.42
C ASP A 82 6.02 4.58 11.75
N VAL A 83 5.20 5.35 12.45
CA VAL A 83 4.88 6.75 12.14
C VAL A 83 5.08 7.51 13.44
N ALA A 84 5.83 8.60 13.40
CA ALA A 84 6.06 9.44 14.57
C ALA A 84 4.73 9.90 15.16
N ASN A 85 4.59 9.75 16.48
CA ASN A 85 3.42 10.16 17.26
C ASN A 85 2.09 9.48 16.89
N LEU A 86 2.12 8.36 16.16
CA LEU A 86 0.94 7.54 15.90
C LEU A 86 1.20 6.10 16.37
N PRO A 87 0.37 5.51 17.25
CA PRO A 87 0.71 4.23 17.87
C PRO A 87 0.96 3.12 16.85
N THR A 88 1.96 2.28 17.10
CA THR A 88 2.24 1.04 16.37
C THR A 88 1.84 -0.13 17.23
N THR A 89 0.88 -0.95 16.77
CA THR A 89 0.38 -2.11 17.53
C THR A 89 0.74 -3.44 16.88
N ALA A 90 1.05 -3.44 15.57
CA ALA A 90 1.20 -4.64 14.76
C ALA A 90 -0.03 -5.58 14.89
N GLY A 91 -1.24 -5.02 15.04
CA GLY A 91 -2.46 -5.79 15.30
C GLY A 91 -2.56 -6.38 16.72
N CYS A 92 -1.75 -5.93 17.68
CA CYS A 92 -1.72 -6.40 19.06
C CYS A 92 -1.82 -5.23 20.06
N PRO A 93 -3.00 -4.96 20.68
CA PRO A 93 -3.18 -3.84 21.59
C PRO A 93 -2.17 -3.80 22.75
N ALA A 94 -1.82 -4.96 23.30
CA ALA A 94 -0.87 -5.07 24.42
C ALA A 94 0.59 -4.79 24.04
N TYR A 95 0.93 -4.83 22.74
CA TYR A 95 2.26 -4.51 22.22
C TYR A 95 2.41 -3.02 21.89
N SER A 96 1.31 -2.26 21.91
CA SER A 96 1.26 -0.87 21.46
C SER A 96 2.39 0.00 22.05
N TYR A 97 3.08 0.72 21.17
CA TYR A 97 4.04 1.75 21.55
C TYR A 97 3.86 2.98 20.66
N LEU A 98 4.41 4.12 21.10
CA LEU A 98 4.38 5.38 20.36
C LEU A 98 5.78 5.66 19.78
N PRO A 99 5.98 5.53 18.45
CA PRO A 99 7.28 5.82 17.84
C PRO A 99 7.61 7.32 17.93
N GLU A 100 8.85 7.65 18.26
CA GLU A 100 9.35 9.04 18.24
C GLU A 100 9.72 9.52 16.83
N LYS A 101 9.97 8.58 15.91
CA LYS A 101 10.40 8.84 14.54
C LYS A 101 9.56 8.03 13.56
N ASP A 102 9.42 8.58 12.36
CA ASP A 102 8.89 7.85 11.22
C ASP A 102 9.85 6.71 10.83
N ALA A 103 9.30 5.60 10.35
CA ALA A 103 10.08 4.64 9.57
C ALA A 103 10.71 5.35 8.36
N THR A 104 11.87 4.87 7.89
CA THR A 104 12.60 5.51 6.77
C THR A 104 11.72 5.68 5.53
N THR A 105 10.85 4.71 5.25
CA THR A 105 9.90 4.80 4.13
C THR A 105 8.85 5.87 4.33
N VAL A 106 8.27 5.97 5.52
CA VAL A 106 7.25 6.99 5.86
C VAL A 106 7.84 8.39 5.74
N GLU A 107 9.04 8.61 6.28
CA GLU A 107 9.73 9.90 6.19
C GLU A 107 9.93 10.32 4.73
N ARG A 108 10.37 9.38 3.88
CA ARG A 108 10.58 9.62 2.45
C ARG A 108 9.28 9.93 1.71
N LEU A 109 8.20 9.21 2.01
CA LEU A 109 6.89 9.47 1.41
C LEU A 109 6.36 10.86 1.78
N LYS A 110 6.44 11.24 3.06
CA LYS A 110 6.05 12.59 3.52
C LYS A 110 6.91 13.68 2.87
N LYS A 111 8.23 13.51 2.81
CA LYS A 111 9.16 14.43 2.11
C LYS A 111 8.86 14.56 0.62
N ALA A 112 8.40 13.48 -0.02
CA ALA A 112 7.96 13.48 -1.41
C ALA A 112 6.60 14.15 -1.63
N GLY A 113 5.95 14.67 -0.57
CA GLY A 113 4.67 15.38 -0.63
C GLY A 113 3.45 14.50 -0.39
N GLY A 114 3.62 13.22 -0.05
CA GLY A 114 2.51 12.32 0.26
C GLY A 114 1.82 12.70 1.57
N ILE A 115 0.50 12.53 1.62
CA ILE A 115 -0.33 12.84 2.78
C ILE A 115 -0.77 11.56 3.47
N LEU A 116 -0.30 11.34 4.69
CA LEU A 116 -0.68 10.16 5.48
C LEU A 116 -2.13 10.27 5.95
N VAL A 117 -2.90 9.20 5.75
CA VAL A 117 -4.29 9.07 6.16
C VAL A 117 -4.44 8.19 7.41
N GLY A 118 -3.61 7.15 7.56
CA GLY A 118 -3.67 6.31 8.77
C GLY A 118 -2.89 5.01 8.70
N LYS A 119 -2.94 4.29 9.83
CA LYS A 119 -2.47 2.92 10.06
C LYS A 119 -3.58 1.92 9.72
N THR A 120 -3.33 1.01 8.79
CA THR A 120 -4.29 0.01 8.36
C THR A 120 -4.21 -1.28 9.17
N ASN A 121 -5.35 -1.97 9.25
CA ASN A 121 -5.51 -3.25 9.90
C ASN A 121 -4.68 -4.35 9.20
N MET A 122 -4.36 -5.39 9.96
CA MET A 122 -3.46 -6.46 9.55
C MET A 122 -3.69 -7.75 10.33
N ASP A 123 -3.26 -8.90 9.79
CA ASP A 123 -3.07 -10.09 10.65
C ASP A 123 -1.97 -9.78 11.67
N GLN A 124 -2.24 -10.06 12.94
CA GLN A 124 -1.39 -9.74 14.08
C GLN A 124 0.06 -10.24 13.87
N PHE A 125 1.03 -9.37 14.15
CA PHE A 125 2.47 -9.57 13.91
C PHE A 125 2.81 -10.06 12.49
N ALA A 126 2.00 -9.64 11.51
CA ALA A 126 2.09 -10.05 10.12
C ALA A 126 1.98 -11.58 9.88
N THR A 127 1.44 -12.32 10.85
CA THR A 127 1.41 -13.80 10.85
C THR A 127 0.06 -14.34 10.35
N GLY A 128 -0.12 -14.28 9.03
CA GLY A 128 -1.30 -14.79 8.34
C GLY A 128 -1.33 -14.39 6.87
N LEU A 129 -2.21 -15.06 6.13
CA LEU A 129 -2.51 -14.73 4.73
C LEU A 129 -4.01 -14.49 4.52
N VAL A 130 -4.73 -14.16 5.59
CA VAL A 130 -6.20 -14.21 5.62
C VAL A 130 -6.86 -12.89 6.01
N GLY A 131 -6.22 -12.03 6.79
CA GLY A 131 -6.78 -10.74 7.21
C GLY A 131 -7.84 -10.82 8.31
N VAL A 132 -8.04 -12.00 8.91
CA VAL A 132 -9.02 -12.26 9.97
C VAL A 132 -8.39 -12.36 11.36
N ARG A 133 -7.06 -12.42 11.47
CA ARG A 133 -6.33 -12.60 12.72
C ARG A 133 -6.01 -11.26 13.36
N SER A 134 -7.04 -10.44 13.58
CA SER A 134 -6.91 -9.12 14.18
C SER A 134 -7.98 -8.90 15.24
N PRO A 135 -7.62 -8.43 16.45
CA PRO A 135 -8.60 -8.02 17.45
C PRO A 135 -9.38 -6.76 17.05
N TYR A 136 -8.94 -6.05 16.00
CA TYR A 136 -9.63 -4.89 15.42
C TYR A 136 -10.70 -5.27 14.39
N GLY A 137 -10.96 -6.57 14.21
CA GLY A 137 -11.96 -7.10 13.29
C GLY A 137 -11.36 -7.73 12.04
N ALA A 138 -12.13 -8.63 11.41
CA ALA A 138 -11.75 -9.33 10.20
C ALA A 138 -12.07 -8.49 8.96
N CYS A 139 -11.07 -8.28 8.10
CA CYS A 139 -11.26 -7.56 6.85
C CYS A 139 -11.68 -8.53 5.73
N SER A 140 -12.75 -8.19 5.01
CA SER A 140 -13.22 -8.93 3.84
C SER A 140 -12.81 -8.24 2.53
N THR A 141 -12.81 -8.97 1.42
CA THR A 141 -12.52 -8.39 0.09
C THR A 141 -13.59 -7.36 -0.30
N VAL A 142 -13.21 -6.36 -1.10
CA VAL A 142 -14.13 -5.36 -1.66
C VAL A 142 -15.20 -5.94 -2.59
N PHE A 143 -15.03 -7.18 -3.06
CA PHE A 143 -15.97 -7.84 -3.98
C PHE A 143 -17.09 -8.60 -3.29
N HIS A 144 -16.84 -9.11 -2.08
CA HIS A 144 -17.81 -9.93 -1.37
C HIS A 144 -17.50 -9.99 0.13
N PRO A 145 -18.46 -9.62 1.02
CA PRO A 145 -18.21 -9.52 2.46
C PRO A 145 -17.94 -10.86 3.15
N GLU A 146 -18.38 -11.98 2.57
CA GLU A 146 -18.12 -13.33 3.11
C GLU A 146 -16.73 -13.89 2.74
N TYR A 147 -15.99 -13.23 1.84
CA TYR A 147 -14.67 -13.69 1.43
C TYR A 147 -13.58 -12.86 2.09
N ILE A 148 -12.49 -13.52 2.45
CA ILE A 148 -11.34 -12.90 3.10
C ILE A 148 -10.71 -11.81 2.22
N SER A 149 -10.21 -10.73 2.83
CA SER A 149 -9.38 -9.75 2.12
C SER A 149 -8.03 -10.31 1.68
N GLY A 150 -7.62 -11.44 2.25
CA GLY A 150 -6.23 -11.88 2.26
C GLY A 150 -5.42 -11.12 3.30
N GLY A 151 -4.17 -11.53 3.52
CA GLY A 151 -3.34 -10.98 4.58
C GLY A 151 -1.86 -11.21 4.35
N SER A 152 -0.98 -10.73 5.23
CA SER A 152 -1.31 -10.03 6.47
C SER A 152 -1.54 -8.54 6.30
N SER A 153 -1.31 -7.95 5.12
CA SER A 153 -1.53 -6.52 4.86
C SER A 153 -2.97 -6.24 4.41
N SER A 154 -3.94 -6.73 5.17
CA SER A 154 -5.37 -6.76 4.80
C SER A 154 -5.95 -5.36 4.58
N GLY A 155 -5.89 -4.50 5.59
CA GLY A 155 -6.44 -3.14 5.51
C GLY A 155 -5.74 -2.29 4.46
N SER A 156 -4.44 -2.49 4.20
CA SER A 156 -3.71 -1.77 3.14
C SER A 156 -4.29 -2.05 1.75
N ALA A 157 -4.56 -3.32 1.45
CA ALA A 157 -5.14 -3.69 0.15
C ALA A 157 -6.57 -3.18 0.01
N VAL A 158 -7.40 -3.37 1.05
CA VAL A 158 -8.79 -2.92 1.03
C VAL A 158 -8.90 -1.39 0.94
N ALA A 159 -8.02 -0.63 1.63
CA ALA A 159 -8.03 0.83 1.55
C ALA A 159 -7.77 1.35 0.13
N VAL A 160 -6.84 0.72 -0.61
CA VAL A 160 -6.57 1.08 -2.00
C VAL A 160 -7.73 0.65 -2.90
N ALA A 161 -8.16 -0.62 -2.79
CA ALA A 161 -9.21 -1.16 -3.66
C ALA A 161 -10.57 -0.48 -3.48
N ALA A 162 -10.89 -0.02 -2.26
CA ALA A 162 -12.09 0.75 -1.97
C ALA A 162 -11.99 2.24 -2.35
N GLY A 163 -10.85 2.68 -2.93
CA GLY A 163 -10.63 4.06 -3.32
C GLY A 163 -10.59 5.03 -2.13
N LEU A 164 -10.01 4.60 -1.00
CA LEU A 164 -9.81 5.43 0.20
C LEU A 164 -8.44 6.11 0.22
N VAL A 165 -7.46 5.55 -0.49
CA VAL A 165 -6.12 6.12 -0.67
C VAL A 165 -5.60 5.77 -2.06
N SER A 166 -4.63 6.53 -2.56
CA SER A 166 -3.99 6.28 -3.86
C SER A 166 -3.09 5.05 -3.82
N PHE A 167 -2.38 4.88 -2.71
CA PHE A 167 -1.54 3.72 -2.47
C PHE A 167 -1.44 3.43 -0.97
N ALA A 168 -0.97 2.24 -0.64
CA ALA A 168 -0.67 1.87 0.73
C ALA A 168 0.64 1.08 0.82
N LEU A 169 1.37 1.27 1.91
CA LEU A 169 2.46 0.37 2.26
C LEU A 169 1.93 -0.85 3.03
N GLY A 170 2.49 -2.00 2.70
CA GLY A 170 2.35 -3.24 3.45
C GLY A 170 3.71 -3.87 3.73
N THR A 171 3.67 -5.12 4.16
CA THR A 171 4.87 -5.96 4.30
C THR A 171 4.59 -7.33 3.70
N ASP A 172 5.60 -7.95 3.08
CA ASP A 172 5.54 -9.28 2.47
C ASP A 172 6.70 -10.13 2.99
N THR A 173 6.34 -11.21 3.67
CA THR A 173 7.26 -12.23 4.19
C THR A 173 6.99 -13.58 3.53
N ALA A 174 5.72 -14.03 3.57
CA ALA A 174 5.26 -15.26 2.93
C ALA A 174 4.54 -14.97 1.59
N GLY A 175 3.65 -13.98 1.62
CA GLY A 175 2.86 -13.52 0.48
C GLY A 175 2.06 -12.27 0.80
N SER A 176 2.42 -11.60 1.89
CA SER A 176 1.56 -10.66 2.60
C SER A 176 1.37 -9.31 1.89
N GLY A 177 2.12 -9.06 0.82
CA GLY A 177 1.97 -7.95 -0.12
C GLY A 177 1.31 -8.36 -1.45
N ARG A 178 1.21 -9.67 -1.74
CA ARG A 178 0.74 -10.20 -3.04
C ARG A 178 -0.63 -10.86 -2.95
N VAL A 179 -0.87 -11.68 -1.93
CA VAL A 179 -2.16 -12.35 -1.68
C VAL A 179 -3.30 -11.34 -1.51
N PRO A 180 -3.21 -10.35 -0.59
CA PRO A 180 -4.29 -9.39 -0.44
C PRO A 180 -4.47 -8.48 -1.67
N ALA A 181 -3.42 -8.24 -2.47
CA ALA A 181 -3.55 -7.54 -3.74
C ALA A 181 -4.37 -8.36 -4.75
N ALA A 182 -4.07 -9.65 -4.90
CA ALA A 182 -4.80 -10.55 -5.79
C ALA A 182 -6.29 -10.66 -5.42
N PHE A 183 -6.61 -10.70 -4.13
CA PHE A 183 -8.01 -10.81 -3.66
C PHE A 183 -8.81 -9.51 -3.75
N ASN A 184 -8.14 -8.36 -3.97
CA ASN A 184 -8.79 -7.06 -4.07
C ASN A 184 -8.58 -6.36 -5.42
N ASN A 185 -8.11 -7.10 -6.44
CA ASN A 185 -7.92 -6.63 -7.83
C ASN A 185 -7.09 -5.34 -7.94
N ILE A 186 -5.95 -5.32 -7.26
CA ILE A 186 -5.02 -4.19 -7.28
C ILE A 186 -3.60 -4.69 -7.51
N VAL A 187 -2.68 -3.78 -7.81
CA VAL A 187 -1.26 -4.10 -7.95
C VAL A 187 -0.63 -4.26 -6.58
N GLY A 188 0.02 -5.40 -6.34
CA GLY A 188 0.83 -5.67 -5.16
C GLY A 188 2.30 -5.88 -5.53
N LEU A 189 3.11 -4.83 -5.39
CA LEU A 189 4.54 -4.88 -5.68
C LEU A 189 5.32 -5.30 -4.44
N LYS A 190 5.93 -6.49 -4.50
CA LYS A 190 6.98 -6.90 -3.54
C LYS A 190 8.36 -6.67 -4.17
N PRO A 191 9.07 -5.59 -3.83
CA PRO A 191 10.39 -5.33 -4.38
C PRO A 191 11.40 -6.42 -4.03
N THR A 192 12.54 -6.39 -4.70
CA THR A 192 13.73 -7.14 -4.29
C THR A 192 14.00 -6.85 -2.81
N ARG A 193 14.19 -7.89 -2.00
CA ARG A 193 14.43 -7.69 -0.56
C ARG A 193 15.62 -6.74 -0.38
N SER A 194 15.52 -5.88 0.63
CA SER A 194 16.57 -4.95 1.04
C SER A 194 16.78 -3.69 0.20
N ILE A 195 16.13 -3.51 -0.95
CA ILE A 195 16.25 -2.23 -1.70
C ILE A 195 15.37 -1.11 -1.10
N VAL A 196 14.40 -1.50 -0.27
CA VAL A 196 13.57 -0.61 0.55
C VAL A 196 13.91 -0.91 2.01
N SER A 197 14.23 0.12 2.77
CA SER A 197 14.61 0.00 4.19
C SER A 197 13.48 -0.58 5.03
N ALA A 198 13.82 -1.54 5.90
CA ALA A 198 12.92 -2.04 6.94
C ALA A 198 13.14 -1.34 8.31
N HIS A 199 13.93 -0.26 8.37
CA HIS A 199 14.10 0.53 9.59
C HIS A 199 12.76 1.16 10.01
N GLY A 200 12.37 0.96 11.28
CA GLY A 200 11.05 1.35 11.79
C GLY A 200 9.92 0.38 11.42
N VAL A 201 10.23 -0.87 11.04
CA VAL A 201 9.22 -1.93 10.83
C VAL A 201 9.32 -2.96 11.95
N VAL A 202 8.19 -3.30 12.56
CA VAL A 202 8.10 -4.42 13.51
C VAL A 202 8.32 -5.72 12.72
N PRO A 203 9.41 -6.46 12.97
CA PRO A 203 9.81 -7.59 12.14
C PRO A 203 8.88 -8.79 12.34
N ALA A 204 8.60 -9.50 11.26
CA ALA A 204 7.99 -10.83 11.31
C ALA A 204 9.07 -11.90 11.17
N CYS A 205 9.70 -11.97 10.00
CA CYS A 205 10.91 -12.73 9.77
C CYS A 205 11.95 -11.79 9.16
N ARG A 206 12.73 -11.11 9.99
CA ARG A 206 13.66 -10.03 9.58
C ARG A 206 14.52 -10.35 8.34
N SER A 207 14.93 -11.61 8.18
CA SER A 207 15.74 -12.05 7.03
C SER A 207 14.97 -12.18 5.71
N LEU A 208 13.64 -12.12 5.73
CA LEU A 208 12.73 -12.31 4.60
C LEU A 208 11.86 -11.10 4.32
N ASP A 209 11.54 -10.31 5.36
CA ASP A 209 10.62 -9.18 5.29
C ASP A 209 11.02 -8.18 4.19
N SER A 210 10.02 -7.75 3.43
CA SER A 210 10.13 -6.67 2.45
C SER A 210 8.91 -5.76 2.57
N ILE A 211 9.11 -4.45 2.56
CA ILE A 211 7.99 -3.50 2.46
C ILE A 211 7.39 -3.64 1.06
N SER A 212 6.08 -3.87 0.99
CA SER A 212 5.34 -3.99 -0.25
C SER A 212 4.54 -2.72 -0.53
N VAL A 213 4.20 -2.49 -1.80
CA VAL A 213 3.37 -1.37 -2.25
C VAL A 213 2.07 -1.90 -2.84
N PHE A 214 0.95 -1.33 -2.42
CA PHE A 214 -0.37 -1.54 -3.01
C PHE A 214 -0.79 -0.29 -3.78
N CYS A 215 -1.13 -0.44 -5.07
CA CYS A 215 -1.56 0.66 -5.95
C CYS A 215 -2.65 0.22 -6.93
N LEU A 216 -3.29 1.17 -7.61
CA LEU A 216 -4.27 0.88 -8.67
C LEU A 216 -3.62 0.48 -10.00
N THR A 217 -2.42 0.96 -10.28
CA THR A 217 -1.69 0.72 -11.54
C THR A 217 -0.25 0.28 -11.29
N ALA A 218 0.41 -0.27 -12.32
CA ALA A 218 1.83 -0.65 -12.23
C ALA A 218 2.73 0.59 -12.19
N GLU A 219 2.36 1.62 -12.94
CA GLU A 219 3.03 2.92 -13.01
C GLU A 219 3.01 3.63 -11.64
N ASP A 220 1.90 3.55 -10.91
CA ASP A 220 1.81 4.07 -9.55
C ASP A 220 2.75 3.30 -8.61
N ALA A 221 2.82 1.98 -8.75
CA ALA A 221 3.71 1.16 -7.93
C ALA A 221 5.19 1.47 -8.19
N GLU A 222 5.58 1.70 -9.46
CA GLU A 222 6.92 2.18 -9.82
C GLU A 222 7.21 3.57 -9.25
N SER A 223 6.24 4.49 -9.33
CA SER A 223 6.37 5.86 -8.80
C SER A 223 6.61 5.86 -7.30
N VAL A 224 5.86 5.05 -6.55
CA VAL A 224 6.05 4.89 -5.10
C VAL A 224 7.39 4.20 -4.81
N LEU A 225 7.74 3.13 -5.54
CA LEU A 225 9.01 2.43 -5.37
C LEU A 225 10.20 3.38 -5.59
N ALA A 226 10.15 4.25 -6.60
CA ALA A 226 11.21 5.23 -6.86
C ALA A 226 11.43 6.19 -5.68
N VAL A 227 10.38 6.49 -4.92
CA VAL A 227 10.48 7.30 -3.71
C VAL A 227 11.09 6.51 -2.55
N VAL A 228 10.65 5.27 -2.32
CA VAL A 228 11.05 4.52 -1.11
C VAL A 228 12.30 3.65 -1.28
N ALA A 229 12.70 3.33 -2.52
CA ALA A 229 13.89 2.55 -2.81
C ALA A 229 15.16 3.39 -2.61
N ALA A 230 15.80 3.20 -1.47
CA ALA A 230 17.08 3.82 -1.17
C ALA A 230 17.85 2.99 -0.16
N TYR A 231 19.18 3.04 -0.28
CA TYR A 231 20.05 2.51 0.75
C TYR A 231 19.86 3.28 2.06
N ASP A 232 19.77 2.54 3.16
CA ASP A 232 19.63 3.07 4.50
C ASP A 232 20.67 2.43 5.40
N ARG A 233 21.55 3.26 5.96
CA ARG A 233 22.62 2.83 6.85
C ARG A 233 22.10 2.30 8.20
N GLU A 234 20.89 2.69 8.60
CA GLU A 234 20.27 2.30 9.87
C GLU A 234 19.53 0.95 9.74
N ASP A 235 19.45 0.38 8.53
CA ASP A 235 18.93 -0.97 8.28
C ASP A 235 20.09 -1.92 7.90
N PRO A 236 20.49 -2.85 8.78
CA PRO A 236 21.58 -3.80 8.52
C PRO A 236 21.37 -4.70 7.30
N TYR A 237 20.13 -4.88 6.86
CA TYR A 237 19.83 -5.65 5.66
C TYR A 237 19.84 -4.82 4.39
N SER A 238 19.86 -3.47 4.48
CA SER A 238 19.70 -2.57 3.33
C SER A 238 20.77 -2.80 2.25
N ARG A 239 20.36 -2.62 1.00
CA ARG A 239 21.20 -2.77 -0.18
C ARG A 239 20.98 -1.61 -1.13
N HIS A 240 22.04 -1.20 -1.80
CA HIS A 240 21.93 -0.30 -2.93
C HIS A 240 21.05 -0.90 -4.02
N LEU A 241 20.21 -0.07 -4.62
CA LEU A 241 19.43 -0.46 -5.78
C LEU A 241 20.39 -0.86 -6.91
N PRO A 242 20.26 -2.06 -7.50
CA PRO A 242 21.07 -2.41 -8.66
C PRO A 242 20.73 -1.47 -9.83
N PRO A 243 21.68 -1.21 -10.73
CA PRO A 243 21.41 -0.39 -11.91
C PRO A 243 20.26 -0.98 -12.73
N ALA A 244 19.37 -0.11 -13.20
CA ALA A 244 18.24 -0.51 -14.03
C ALA A 244 18.75 -1.17 -15.32
N LYS A 245 18.11 -2.27 -15.72
CA LYS A 245 18.35 -2.88 -17.02
C LYS A 245 17.47 -2.18 -18.06
N ALA A 246 18.01 -2.00 -19.26
CA ALA A 246 17.21 -1.52 -20.38
C ALA A 246 16.03 -2.49 -20.62
N PRO A 247 14.83 -1.97 -20.97
CA PRO A 247 13.70 -2.82 -21.31
C PRO A 247 14.07 -3.74 -22.48
N ALA A 248 13.67 -5.00 -22.39
CA ALA A 248 13.92 -5.96 -23.45
C ALA A 248 12.92 -5.76 -24.60
N VAL A 249 13.38 -5.92 -25.84
CA VAL A 249 12.52 -5.91 -27.04
C VAL A 249 11.67 -7.20 -27.10
N THR A 250 12.18 -8.28 -26.53
CA THR A 250 11.49 -9.57 -26.41
C THR A 250 11.62 -10.12 -25.00
N TYR A 251 10.52 -10.64 -24.47
CA TYR A 251 10.46 -11.23 -23.14
C TYR A 251 10.43 -12.76 -23.24
N ARG A 252 11.12 -13.44 -22.33
CA ARG A 252 10.99 -14.89 -22.13
C ARG A 252 10.26 -15.11 -20.81
N ILE A 253 9.09 -15.75 -20.89
CA ILE A 253 8.24 -16.02 -19.73
C ILE A 253 8.39 -17.50 -19.37
N GLY A 254 9.00 -17.77 -18.21
CA GLY A 254 9.06 -19.12 -17.66
C GLY A 254 7.73 -19.47 -17.00
N LEU A 255 7.13 -20.59 -17.39
CA LEU A 255 5.92 -21.11 -16.76
C LEU A 255 6.27 -22.26 -15.81
N PRO A 256 5.56 -22.42 -14.68
CA PRO A 256 5.67 -23.62 -13.85
C PRO A 256 5.36 -24.88 -14.66
N VAL A 257 5.97 -26.01 -14.28
CA VAL A 257 5.64 -27.28 -14.91
C VAL A 257 4.23 -27.72 -14.51
N PRO A 258 3.49 -28.49 -15.33
CA PRO A 258 2.11 -28.85 -15.04
C PRO A 258 1.88 -29.45 -13.64
N HIS A 259 2.83 -30.22 -13.13
CA HIS A 259 2.77 -30.83 -11.81
C HIS A 259 2.67 -29.81 -10.66
N ASP A 260 3.37 -28.66 -10.78
CA ASP A 260 3.34 -27.60 -9.75
C ASP A 260 1.96 -26.90 -9.68
N LEU A 261 1.13 -27.06 -10.71
CA LEU A 261 -0.18 -26.42 -10.82
C LEU A 261 -1.33 -27.33 -10.36
N GLU A 262 -1.06 -28.61 -10.05
CA GLU A 262 -2.09 -29.57 -9.62
C GLU A 262 -2.77 -29.17 -8.31
N VAL A 263 -2.08 -28.37 -7.47
CA VAL A 263 -2.60 -27.86 -6.19
C VAL A 263 -3.54 -26.66 -6.34
N VAL A 264 -3.64 -26.07 -7.53
CA VAL A 264 -4.45 -24.87 -7.79
C VAL A 264 -5.90 -25.27 -8.06
N GLU A 265 -6.84 -24.57 -7.43
CA GLU A 265 -8.27 -24.76 -7.66
C GLU A 265 -8.62 -24.57 -9.15
N ALA A 266 -9.53 -25.40 -9.67
CA ALA A 266 -9.81 -25.51 -11.11
C ALA A 266 -10.26 -24.19 -11.76
N GLY A 267 -11.09 -23.40 -11.08
CA GLY A 267 -11.52 -22.07 -11.54
C GLY A 267 -10.34 -21.10 -11.67
N TYR A 268 -9.47 -21.02 -10.66
CA TYR A 268 -8.26 -20.20 -10.74
C TYR A 268 -7.25 -20.70 -11.77
N LEU A 269 -7.12 -22.02 -11.96
CA LEU A 269 -6.26 -22.59 -12.99
C LEU A 269 -6.77 -22.24 -14.41
N ALA A 270 -8.08 -22.22 -14.62
CA ALA A 270 -8.67 -21.79 -15.88
C ALA A 270 -8.35 -20.31 -16.18
N LEU A 271 -8.47 -19.42 -15.18
CA LEU A 271 -8.12 -18.00 -15.32
C LEU A 271 -6.61 -17.79 -15.54
N PHE A 272 -5.76 -18.59 -14.89
CA PHE A 272 -4.31 -18.57 -15.14
C PHE A 272 -3.97 -18.92 -16.59
N ARG A 273 -4.61 -19.95 -17.17
CA ARG A 273 -4.44 -20.32 -18.58
C ARG A 273 -4.91 -19.22 -19.54
N GLN A 274 -6.01 -18.54 -19.23
CA GLN A 274 -6.44 -17.37 -20.01
C GLN A 274 -5.45 -16.20 -19.92
N ALA A 275 -4.75 -16.03 -18.81
CA ALA A 275 -3.66 -15.05 -18.71
C ALA A 275 -2.48 -15.44 -19.61
N GLN A 276 -2.13 -16.74 -19.65
CA GLN A 276 -1.07 -17.25 -20.54
C GLN A 276 -1.38 -17.01 -22.01
N GLU A 277 -2.63 -17.18 -22.46
CA GLU A 277 -3.02 -16.96 -23.87
C GLU A 277 -2.95 -15.49 -24.31
N ARG A 278 -2.98 -14.54 -23.37
CA ARG A 278 -2.90 -13.10 -23.63
C ARG A 278 -1.47 -12.56 -23.65
N LEU A 279 -0.49 -13.33 -23.20
CA LEU A 279 0.94 -12.98 -23.12
C LEU A 279 1.69 -13.44 -24.37
#